data_AF-A0A417WD29-F1
#
_entry.id   AF-A0A417WD29-F1
#
_cell.length_a   1.000
_cell.length_b   1.000
_cell.length_c   1.000
_cell.angle_alpha   90.00
_cell.angle_beta   90.00
_cell.angle_gamma   90.00
#
_symmetry.space_group_name_H-M   'P 1'
#
loop_
_entity.id
_entity.type
_entity.pdbx_description
1 polymer ?
#
loop_
_entity_poly.entity_id
_entity_poly.type
_entity_poly.pdbx_seq_one_letter_code
_entity_poly.pdbx_strand_id
1 'polypeptide(L)'
;MAFNHGLKIGQILKNADIVDIFKCGNMGGMRRSKTTNTLVIVSDYTKGIYHDKWIGGALHYTGMGKNGDQDINWAQNATLAACGYNGVDVHLFEVMDAGEYVYCGRIELVDKPYTETQPGEDGVPRKVWMFPIRPVPDNDVKKPAMFVFKDMEDFKARGKDMDEQYMKMIAAKKKSGSKSTYVPPVIPKPEPKPPVVIPVDIIGKQVKHKAFGIGTITAIEGTSIAVDFDKVGLKKMEYEFCMEKKMLEFI
;
A
#
# COMPACT_ATOMS: atom_id res chain seq x y z
N MET A 1 -11.06 6.29 20.21
CA MET A 1 -10.38 7.03 19.13
C MET A 1 -9.60 6.04 18.30
N ALA A 2 -9.64 6.16 16.98
CA ALA A 2 -8.88 5.28 16.08
C ALA A 2 -7.37 5.49 16.31
N PHE A 3 -6.61 4.40 16.31
CA PHE A 3 -5.15 4.46 16.48
C PHE A 3 -4.51 5.25 15.33
N ASN A 4 -3.76 6.31 15.66
CA ASN A 4 -3.03 7.12 14.68
C ASN A 4 -1.59 6.60 14.53
N HIS A 5 -1.32 5.93 13.41
CA HIS A 5 -0.04 5.33 13.10
C HIS A 5 0.93 6.25 12.34
N GLY A 6 0.47 7.41 11.83
CA GLY A 6 1.32 8.38 11.12
C GLY A 6 1.89 7.93 9.75
N LEU A 7 1.46 6.77 9.23
CA LEU A 7 1.96 6.23 7.96
C LEU A 7 1.21 6.81 6.76
N LYS A 8 1.94 6.96 5.65
CA LYS A 8 1.38 7.31 4.33
C LYS A 8 1.23 6.05 3.47
N ILE A 9 0.17 5.98 2.67
CA ILE A 9 0.02 4.93 1.65
C ILE A 9 1.24 4.94 0.72
N GLY A 10 1.77 3.77 0.40
CA GLY A 10 3.00 3.60 -0.39
C GLY A 10 4.30 3.72 0.42
N GLN A 11 4.23 4.05 1.71
CA GLN A 11 5.43 4.10 2.56
C GLN A 11 6.03 2.71 2.72
N ILE A 12 7.34 2.61 2.53
CA ILE A 12 8.12 1.39 2.71
C ILE A 12 8.66 1.35 4.15
N LEU A 13 8.46 0.24 4.83
CA LEU A 13 8.89 0.00 6.21
C LEU A 13 9.70 -1.28 6.35
N LYS A 14 10.50 -1.34 7.42
CA LYS A 14 11.10 -2.58 7.90
C LYS A 14 10.16 -3.26 8.90
N ASN A 15 10.39 -4.55 9.13
CA ASN A 15 9.59 -5.33 10.07
C ASN A 15 9.61 -4.76 11.50
N ALA A 16 10.76 -4.23 11.93
CA ALA A 16 10.91 -3.60 13.23
C ALA A 16 10.00 -2.37 13.39
N ASP A 17 9.92 -1.52 12.36
CA ASP A 17 9.07 -0.33 12.38
C ASP A 17 7.58 -0.71 12.55
N ILE A 18 7.14 -1.78 11.88
CA ILE A 18 5.75 -2.27 12.02
C ILE A 18 5.48 -2.74 13.45
N VAL A 19 6.40 -3.51 14.02
CA VAL A 19 6.29 -3.98 15.42
C VAL A 19 6.23 -2.80 16.38
N ASP A 20 7.09 -1.79 16.18
CA ASP A 20 7.17 -0.63 17.05
C ASP A 20 5.97 0.29 16.92
N ILE A 21 5.44 0.50 15.72
CA ILE A 21 4.27 1.35 15.48
C ILE A 21 3.01 0.64 15.96
N PHE A 22 2.73 -0.57 15.49
CA PHE A 22 1.48 -1.26 15.78
C PHE A 22 1.48 -2.03 17.10
N LYS A 23 2.64 -2.21 17.74
CA LYS A 23 2.80 -3.01 18.96
C LYS A 23 2.27 -4.44 18.77
N CYS A 24 2.51 -5.03 17.60
CA CYS A 24 2.08 -6.37 17.23
C CYS A 24 3.24 -7.37 17.27
N GLY A 25 2.96 -8.66 17.05
CA GLY A 25 4.01 -9.67 16.87
C GLY A 25 4.93 -9.38 15.69
N ASN A 26 6.12 -9.99 15.67
CA ASN A 26 7.16 -9.76 14.65
C ASN A 26 7.10 -10.75 13.47
N MET A 27 6.23 -11.75 13.52
CA MET A 27 6.14 -12.82 12.52
C MET A 27 4.67 -13.16 12.19
N GLY A 28 4.49 -13.86 11.07
CA GLY A 28 3.17 -14.27 10.56
C GLY A 28 2.56 -13.25 9.58
N GLY A 29 1.55 -13.71 8.85
CA GLY A 29 0.75 -12.88 7.93
C GLY A 29 -0.24 -12.00 8.67
N MET A 30 -0.91 -12.53 9.70
CA MET A 30 -1.86 -11.80 10.54
C MET A 30 -1.28 -11.53 11.93
N ARG A 31 -1.24 -10.26 12.36
CA ARG A 31 -0.55 -9.81 13.58
C ARG A 31 -1.45 -8.87 14.37
N ARG A 32 -2.17 -9.44 15.34
CA ARG A 32 -3.09 -8.68 16.21
C ARG A 32 -2.33 -7.95 17.32
N SER A 33 -2.65 -6.67 17.53
CA SER A 33 -2.24 -5.93 18.72
C SER A 33 -3.44 -5.47 19.54
N LYS A 34 -3.57 -6.00 20.76
CA LYS A 34 -4.58 -5.50 21.71
C LYS A 34 -4.28 -4.07 22.18
N THR A 35 -3.00 -3.69 22.23
CA THR A 35 -2.54 -2.36 22.68
C THR A 35 -3.02 -1.23 21.78
N THR A 36 -2.87 -1.38 20.46
CA THR A 36 -3.32 -0.38 19.48
C THR A 36 -4.72 -0.66 18.94
N ASN A 37 -5.33 -1.76 19.39
CA ASN A 37 -6.59 -2.28 18.87
C ASN A 37 -6.61 -2.45 17.33
N THR A 38 -5.47 -2.89 16.76
CA THR A 38 -5.33 -3.13 15.32
C THR A 38 -5.00 -4.57 14.95
N LEU A 39 -5.29 -4.96 13.71
CA LEU A 39 -4.79 -6.17 13.07
C LEU A 39 -3.96 -5.77 11.86
N VAL A 40 -2.66 -6.09 11.88
CA VAL A 40 -1.80 -5.96 10.70
C VAL A 40 -1.92 -7.24 9.88
N ILE A 41 -2.21 -7.12 8.60
CA ILE A 41 -2.16 -8.22 7.63
C ILE A 41 -1.04 -7.95 6.62
N VAL A 42 -0.28 -8.99 6.31
CA VAL A 42 0.86 -8.94 5.40
C VAL A 42 0.65 -9.97 4.30
N SER A 43 0.61 -9.50 3.07
CA SER A 43 0.69 -10.33 1.87
C SER A 43 2.14 -10.35 1.37
N ASP A 44 2.80 -11.51 1.45
CA ASP A 44 4.24 -11.64 1.23
C ASP A 44 4.55 -12.51 0.00
N TYR A 45 4.83 -11.84 -1.11
CA TYR A 45 5.14 -12.43 -2.42
C TYR A 45 6.63 -12.79 -2.56
N THR A 46 7.32 -13.05 -1.46
CA THR A 46 8.71 -13.54 -1.46
C THR A 46 8.83 -14.96 -0.91
N LYS A 47 7.82 -15.43 -0.19
CA LYS A 47 7.89 -16.69 0.58
C LYS A 47 7.41 -17.93 -0.17
N GLY A 48 6.68 -17.78 -1.28
CA GLY A 48 6.29 -18.93 -2.12
C GLY A 48 5.21 -19.85 -1.53
N ILE A 49 4.61 -19.50 -0.39
CA ILE A 49 3.66 -20.36 0.33
C ILE A 49 2.24 -19.78 0.40
N TYR A 50 2.04 -18.58 -0.17
CA TYR A 50 0.77 -17.86 -0.08
C TYR A 50 0.27 -17.50 -1.47
N HIS A 51 -1.00 -17.83 -1.72
CA HIS A 51 -1.70 -17.66 -2.99
C HIS A 51 -2.65 -16.46 -2.94
N ASP A 52 -2.22 -15.41 -2.24
CA ASP A 52 -2.96 -14.16 -2.21
C ASP A 52 -3.00 -13.60 -3.64
N LYS A 53 -4.19 -13.18 -4.08
CA LYS A 53 -4.42 -12.80 -5.47
C LYS A 53 -5.34 -11.60 -5.56
N TRP A 54 -4.96 -10.64 -6.38
CA TRP A 54 -5.81 -9.52 -6.72
C TRP A 54 -6.77 -9.96 -7.83
N ILE A 55 -8.07 -9.95 -7.59
CA ILE A 55 -9.10 -10.27 -8.58
C ILE A 55 -10.11 -9.13 -8.60
N GLY A 56 -10.36 -8.53 -9.76
CA GLY A 56 -11.37 -7.48 -9.89
C GLY A 56 -11.13 -6.26 -9.00
N GLY A 57 -9.87 -5.98 -8.67
CA GLY A 57 -9.51 -4.86 -7.78
C GLY A 57 -9.66 -5.15 -6.28
N ALA A 58 -9.96 -6.39 -5.88
CA ALA A 58 -9.93 -6.84 -4.48
C ALA A 58 -8.77 -7.82 -4.27
N LEU A 59 -8.10 -7.76 -3.12
CA LEU A 59 -7.13 -8.76 -2.71
C LEU A 59 -7.89 -9.91 -2.03
N HIS A 60 -7.76 -11.11 -2.56
CA HIS A 60 -8.26 -12.33 -1.95
C HIS A 60 -7.17 -12.86 -1.03
N TYR A 61 -7.23 -12.44 0.23
CA TYR A 61 -6.22 -12.74 1.24
C TYR A 61 -6.46 -14.11 1.87
N THR A 62 -5.42 -14.93 1.99
CA THR A 62 -5.50 -16.27 2.57
C THR A 62 -5.49 -16.20 4.11
N GLY A 63 -6.42 -16.91 4.74
CA GLY A 63 -6.54 -17.03 6.19
C GLY A 63 -5.29 -17.59 6.87
N MET A 64 -5.20 -17.44 8.19
CA MET A 64 -4.12 -18.01 8.99
C MET A 64 -4.34 -19.51 9.29
N GLY A 65 -3.23 -20.18 9.61
CA GLY A 65 -3.14 -21.63 9.82
C GLY A 65 -2.54 -22.29 8.57
N LYS A 66 -1.39 -22.95 8.70
CA LYS A 66 -0.59 -23.42 7.55
C LYS A 66 -0.87 -24.86 7.11
N ASN A 67 -1.34 -25.69 8.03
CA ASN A 67 -1.60 -27.11 7.81
C ASN A 67 -2.99 -27.45 8.36
N GLY A 68 -3.63 -28.46 7.76
CA GLY A 68 -5.02 -28.80 8.05
C GLY A 68 -6.03 -27.76 7.57
N ASP A 69 -7.30 -28.14 7.58
CA ASP A 69 -8.40 -27.26 7.21
C ASP A 69 -8.48 -26.06 8.17
N GLN A 70 -8.60 -24.87 7.60
CA GLN A 70 -8.74 -23.64 8.40
C GLN A 70 -10.13 -23.51 8.98
N ASP A 71 -10.18 -22.97 10.20
CA ASP A 71 -11.41 -22.54 10.86
C ASP A 71 -11.50 -21.01 10.81
N ILE A 72 -12.64 -20.50 10.33
CA ILE A 72 -12.92 -19.06 10.26
C ILE A 72 -13.09 -18.45 11.65
N ASN A 73 -13.51 -19.23 12.64
CA ASN A 73 -13.71 -18.78 14.01
C ASN A 73 -12.44 -18.90 14.86
N TRP A 74 -11.34 -19.40 14.29
CA TRP A 74 -10.10 -19.59 15.01
C TRP A 74 -9.17 -18.39 14.92
N ALA A 75 -8.67 -17.95 16.08
CA ALA A 75 -7.66 -16.91 16.23
C ALA A 75 -7.95 -15.63 15.42
N GLN A 76 -7.05 -15.23 14.51
CA GLN A 76 -7.21 -13.97 13.77
C GLN A 76 -8.09 -14.06 12.54
N ASN A 77 -8.43 -15.28 12.09
CA ASN A 77 -9.47 -15.45 11.08
C ASN A 77 -10.80 -14.89 11.60
N ALA A 78 -11.13 -15.13 12.88
CA ALA A 78 -12.33 -14.59 13.49
C ALA A 78 -12.31 -13.06 13.54
N THR A 79 -11.15 -12.48 13.87
CA THR A 79 -10.97 -11.02 13.88
C THR A 79 -11.14 -10.42 12.48
N LEU A 80 -10.54 -11.02 11.45
CA LEU A 80 -10.61 -10.53 10.08
C LEU A 80 -12.00 -10.72 9.48
N ALA A 81 -12.62 -11.88 9.69
CA ALA A 81 -14.02 -12.15 9.33
C ALA A 81 -14.96 -11.10 9.95
N ALA A 82 -14.57 -10.59 11.12
CA ALA A 82 -15.29 -9.57 11.85
C ALA A 82 -14.92 -8.11 11.62
N CYS A 83 -14.10 -7.86 10.59
CA CYS A 83 -13.71 -6.51 10.20
C CYS A 83 -14.94 -5.65 9.87
N GLY A 84 -14.93 -4.40 10.34
CA GLY A 84 -16.03 -3.44 10.15
C GLY A 84 -17.07 -3.42 11.27
N TYR A 85 -17.16 -4.47 12.10
CA TYR A 85 -18.15 -4.53 13.20
C TYR A 85 -17.58 -4.88 14.57
N ASN A 86 -16.37 -5.42 14.66
CA ASN A 86 -15.70 -5.72 15.94
C ASN A 86 -14.88 -4.55 16.52
N GLY A 87 -14.86 -3.40 15.84
CA GLY A 87 -14.09 -2.22 16.26
C GLY A 87 -12.57 -2.36 16.13
N VAL A 88 -12.06 -3.39 15.44
CA VAL A 88 -10.62 -3.57 15.18
C VAL A 88 -10.27 -2.98 13.82
N ASP A 89 -9.33 -2.04 13.80
CA ASP A 89 -8.81 -1.48 12.55
C ASP A 89 -7.85 -2.48 11.89
N VAL A 90 -8.08 -2.82 10.62
CA VAL A 90 -7.23 -3.75 9.87
C VAL A 90 -6.38 -3.00 8.86
N HIS A 91 -5.07 -3.25 8.86
CA HIS A 91 -4.07 -2.54 8.07
C HIS A 91 -3.31 -3.51 7.16
N LEU A 92 -3.28 -3.22 5.84
CA LEU A 92 -2.62 -4.06 4.84
C LEU A 92 -1.19 -3.58 4.54
N PHE A 93 -0.29 -4.55 4.50
CA PHE A 93 1.06 -4.41 3.97
C PHE A 93 1.30 -5.44 2.87
N GLU A 94 1.95 -5.03 1.80
CA GLU A 94 2.43 -5.94 0.75
C GLU A 94 3.95 -5.96 0.71
N VAL A 95 4.51 -7.14 0.46
CA VAL A 95 5.96 -7.37 0.39
C VAL A 95 6.31 -7.96 -0.97
N MET A 96 6.90 -7.13 -1.85
CA MET A 96 7.39 -7.55 -3.17
C MET A 96 8.86 -7.93 -3.13
N ASP A 97 9.62 -7.22 -2.29
CA ASP A 97 11.03 -7.40 -2.08
C ASP A 97 11.26 -7.74 -0.60
N ALA A 98 12.11 -8.74 -0.34
CA ALA A 98 12.23 -9.32 0.99
C ALA A 98 12.69 -8.26 2.02
N GLY A 99 11.86 -8.03 3.04
CA GLY A 99 12.12 -7.05 4.08
C GLY A 99 11.65 -5.63 3.76
N GLU A 100 10.94 -5.42 2.66
CA GLU A 100 10.32 -4.14 2.29
C GLU A 100 8.79 -4.26 2.37
N TYR A 101 8.22 -3.68 3.42
CA TYR A 101 6.79 -3.75 3.68
C TYR A 101 6.14 -2.45 3.23
N VAL A 102 5.37 -2.50 2.15
CA VAL A 102 4.68 -1.33 1.60
C VAL A 102 3.32 -1.19 2.26
N TYR A 103 3.08 -0.08 2.96
CA TYR A 103 1.80 0.19 3.58
C TYR A 103 0.74 0.52 2.53
N CYS A 104 -0.33 -0.27 2.47
CA CYS A 104 -1.40 -0.12 1.47
C CYS A 104 -2.62 0.64 2.01
N GLY A 105 -2.71 0.86 3.33
CA GLY A 105 -3.85 1.52 3.95
C GLY A 105 -4.63 0.62 4.90
N ARG A 106 -5.71 1.18 5.45
CA ARG A 106 -6.74 0.40 6.14
C ARG A 106 -7.54 -0.39 5.12
N ILE A 107 -8.12 -1.51 5.50
CA ILE A 107 -8.95 -2.31 4.59
C ILE A 107 -10.40 -2.41 5.05
N GLU A 108 -11.25 -2.80 4.11
CA GLU A 108 -12.60 -3.31 4.35
C GLU A 108 -12.74 -4.69 3.70
N LEU A 109 -13.69 -5.49 4.21
CA LEU A 109 -14.18 -6.67 3.49
C LEU A 109 -15.16 -6.22 2.41
N VAL A 110 -14.90 -6.60 1.16
CA VAL A 110 -15.75 -6.22 0.01
C VAL A 110 -16.74 -7.31 -0.39
N ASP A 111 -16.55 -8.54 0.10
CA ASP A 111 -17.45 -9.66 -0.08
C ASP A 111 -17.32 -10.66 1.08
N LYS A 112 -18.19 -11.66 1.13
CA LYS A 112 -18.19 -12.72 2.15
C LYS A 112 -16.94 -13.60 2.00
N PRO A 113 -16.25 -13.93 3.11
CA PRO A 113 -15.20 -14.93 3.07
C PRO A 113 -15.73 -16.27 2.53
N TYR A 114 -14.92 -16.95 1.74
CA TYR A 114 -15.25 -18.23 1.11
C TYR A 114 -14.11 -19.23 1.27
N THR A 115 -14.33 -20.49 0.90
CA THR A 115 -13.30 -21.52 1.01
C THR A 115 -12.74 -21.94 -0.35
N GLU A 116 -11.46 -22.28 -0.37
CA GLU A 116 -10.75 -22.83 -1.52
C GLU A 116 -9.84 -23.99 -1.05
N THR A 117 -9.47 -24.89 -1.95
CA THR A 117 -8.47 -25.92 -1.67
C THR A 117 -7.10 -25.44 -2.14
N GLN A 118 -6.14 -25.35 -1.23
CA GLN A 118 -4.74 -24.99 -1.50
C GLN A 118 -3.81 -26.01 -0.84
N PRO A 119 -2.57 -26.20 -1.33
CA PRO A 119 -1.58 -27.02 -0.63
C PRO A 119 -1.22 -26.37 0.72
N GLY A 120 -1.05 -27.19 1.76
CA GLY A 120 -0.39 -26.81 3.01
C GLY A 120 1.11 -26.62 2.84
N GLU A 121 1.79 -26.25 3.93
CA GLU A 121 3.26 -26.21 3.96
C GLU A 121 3.86 -27.61 3.79
N ASP A 122 3.11 -28.65 4.15
CA ASP A 122 3.39 -30.06 3.91
C ASP A 122 3.06 -30.55 2.48
N GLY A 123 2.51 -29.68 1.62
CA GLY A 123 2.06 -30.02 0.28
C GLY A 123 0.72 -30.75 0.23
N VAL A 124 0.08 -31.01 1.37
CA VAL A 124 -1.20 -31.72 1.43
C VAL A 124 -2.34 -30.74 1.12
N PRO A 125 -3.24 -31.06 0.19
CA PRO A 125 -4.41 -30.22 -0.07
C PRO A 125 -5.26 -30.04 1.18
N ARG A 126 -5.62 -28.80 1.49
CA ARG A 126 -6.44 -28.43 2.64
C ARG A 126 -7.40 -27.31 2.29
N LYS A 127 -8.48 -27.17 3.04
CA LYS A 127 -9.39 -26.03 2.92
C LYS A 127 -8.78 -24.80 3.59
N VAL A 128 -8.76 -23.70 2.85
CA VAL A 128 -8.38 -22.38 3.36
C VAL A 128 -9.55 -21.42 3.27
N TRP A 129 -9.59 -20.43 4.14
CA TRP A 129 -10.51 -19.31 4.06
C TRP A 129 -9.87 -18.18 3.28
N MET A 130 -10.58 -17.69 2.27
CA MET A 130 -10.21 -16.54 1.47
C MET A 130 -11.03 -15.33 1.91
N PHE A 131 -10.37 -14.20 2.13
CA PHE A 131 -10.96 -12.95 2.57
C PHE A 131 -10.85 -11.90 1.47
N PRO A 132 -11.93 -11.58 0.75
CA PRO A 132 -11.95 -10.52 -0.26
C PRO A 132 -11.88 -9.16 0.43
N ILE A 133 -10.74 -8.49 0.33
CA ILE A 133 -10.48 -7.20 0.99
C ILE A 133 -10.02 -6.14 0.00
N ARG A 134 -10.23 -4.87 0.36
CA ARG A 134 -9.74 -3.73 -0.42
C ARG A 134 -9.24 -2.61 0.51
N PRO A 135 -8.15 -1.92 0.16
CA PRO A 135 -7.74 -0.69 0.82
C PRO A 135 -8.79 0.42 0.75
N VAL A 136 -8.89 1.20 1.83
CA VAL A 136 -9.73 2.40 1.92
C VAL A 136 -8.86 3.57 2.44
N PRO A 137 -8.69 4.64 1.64
CA PRO A 137 -9.16 4.78 0.26
C PRO A 137 -8.45 3.80 -0.69
N ASP A 138 -9.10 3.56 -1.83
CA ASP A 138 -8.46 2.86 -2.95
C ASP A 138 -7.17 3.60 -3.38
N ASN A 139 -6.20 2.86 -3.90
CA ASN A 139 -4.89 3.39 -4.23
C ASN A 139 -4.17 2.59 -5.32
N ASP A 140 -3.11 3.20 -5.84
CA ASP A 140 -2.25 2.73 -6.93
C ASP A 140 -0.92 2.14 -6.45
N VAL A 141 -0.84 1.72 -5.18
CA VAL A 141 0.35 1.02 -4.66
C VAL A 141 0.66 -0.16 -5.57
N LYS A 142 1.94 -0.31 -5.92
CA LYS A 142 2.40 -1.32 -6.88
C LYS A 142 1.99 -2.72 -6.41
N LYS A 143 1.12 -3.35 -7.20
CA LYS A 143 0.68 -4.74 -7.03
C LYS A 143 1.59 -5.68 -7.83
N PRO A 144 1.65 -6.98 -7.49
CA PRO A 144 2.50 -7.91 -8.23
C PRO A 144 1.76 -8.35 -9.49
N ALA A 145 2.21 -7.86 -10.65
CA ALA A 145 1.52 -8.05 -11.93
C ALA A 145 1.11 -9.50 -12.23
N MET A 146 1.92 -10.48 -11.81
CA MET A 146 1.62 -11.91 -11.98
C MET A 146 0.37 -12.38 -11.20
N PHE A 147 0.06 -11.76 -10.06
CA PHE A 147 -1.07 -12.11 -9.19
C PHE A 147 -2.24 -11.13 -9.30
N VAL A 148 -2.25 -10.27 -10.32
CA VAL A 148 -3.36 -9.36 -10.61
C VAL A 148 -4.17 -9.93 -11.76
N PHE A 149 -5.46 -10.18 -11.50
CA PHE A 149 -6.44 -10.72 -12.42
C PHE A 149 -7.58 -9.73 -12.62
N LYS A 150 -8.08 -9.64 -13.85
CA LYS A 150 -9.18 -8.74 -14.19
C LYS A 150 -10.46 -9.12 -13.45
N ASP A 151 -10.75 -10.40 -13.40
CA ASP A 151 -11.96 -10.97 -12.79
C ASP A 151 -11.74 -12.46 -12.48
N MET A 152 -12.78 -13.10 -11.93
CA MET A 152 -12.74 -14.50 -11.51
C MET A 152 -12.63 -15.46 -12.72
N GLU A 153 -13.09 -15.06 -13.91
CA GLU A 153 -12.96 -15.88 -15.13
C GLU A 153 -11.52 -15.86 -15.64
N ASP A 154 -10.87 -14.69 -15.66
CA ASP A 154 -9.43 -14.54 -15.95
C ASP A 154 -8.59 -15.40 -14.99
N PHE A 155 -8.90 -15.35 -13.68
CA PHE A 155 -8.25 -16.20 -12.69
C PHE A 155 -8.43 -17.70 -13.00
N LYS A 156 -9.65 -18.15 -13.32
CA LYS A 156 -9.88 -19.57 -13.66
C LYS A 156 -9.16 -20.02 -14.93
N ALA A 157 -9.00 -19.12 -15.91
CA ALA A 157 -8.37 -19.41 -17.18
C ALA A 157 -6.85 -19.58 -17.07
N ARG A 158 -6.15 -18.70 -16.34
CA ARG A 158 -4.68 -18.71 -16.27
C ARG A 158 -4.07 -18.97 -14.89
N GLY A 159 -4.87 -18.93 -13.82
CA GLY A 159 -4.37 -19.03 -12.44
C GLY A 159 -3.69 -20.36 -12.10
N LYS A 160 -4.13 -21.48 -12.70
CA LYS A 160 -3.57 -22.82 -12.42
C LYS A 160 -2.10 -22.98 -12.80
N ASP A 161 -1.65 -22.33 -13.88
CA ASP A 161 -0.26 -22.44 -14.35
C ASP A 161 0.66 -21.43 -13.61
N MET A 162 0.09 -20.33 -13.11
CA MET A 162 0.85 -19.26 -12.46
C MET A 162 1.54 -19.69 -11.16
N ASP A 163 0.89 -20.50 -10.33
CA ASP A 163 1.48 -20.98 -9.07
C ASP A 163 2.75 -21.81 -9.34
N GLU A 164 2.71 -22.69 -10.35
CA GLU A 164 3.88 -23.47 -10.77
C GLU A 164 4.98 -22.59 -11.35
N GLN A 165 4.63 -21.64 -12.22
CA GLN A 165 5.58 -20.71 -12.83
C GLN A 165 6.27 -19.83 -11.78
N TYR A 166 5.50 -19.35 -10.80
CA TYR A 166 6.02 -18.55 -9.71
C TYR A 166 6.94 -19.35 -8.78
N MET A 167 6.58 -20.59 -8.45
CA MET A 167 7.45 -21.48 -7.67
C MET A 167 8.77 -21.76 -8.39
N LYS A 168 8.74 -21.96 -9.72
CA LYS A 168 9.94 -22.07 -10.55
C LYS A 168 10.78 -20.78 -10.50
N MET A 169 10.15 -19.60 -10.57
CA MET A 169 10.84 -18.30 -10.50
C MET A 169 11.52 -18.05 -9.15
N ILE A 170 10.82 -18.33 -8.04
CA ILE A 170 11.39 -18.18 -6.67
C ILE A 170 12.53 -19.18 -6.45
N ALA A 171 12.38 -20.43 -6.90
CA ALA A 171 13.44 -21.43 -6.81
C ALA A 171 14.69 -21.02 -7.63
N ALA A 172 14.50 -20.44 -8.81
CA ALA A 172 15.61 -19.90 -9.62
C ALA A 172 16.30 -18.72 -8.92
N LYS A 173 15.56 -17.79 -8.32
CA LYS A 173 16.11 -16.67 -7.52
C LYS A 173 16.90 -17.15 -6.30
N LYS A 174 16.48 -18.24 -5.63
CA LYS A 174 17.22 -18.84 -4.51
C LYS A 174 18.54 -19.48 -4.95
N LYS A 175 18.60 -20.05 -6.16
CA LYS A 175 19.82 -20.71 -6.70
C LYS A 175 20.90 -19.73 -7.16
N SER A 176 20.56 -18.49 -7.50
CA SER A 176 21.53 -17.53 -8.07
C SER A 176 22.35 -16.75 -7.05
N GLY A 177 22.14 -16.91 -5.73
CA GLY A 177 23.01 -16.37 -4.68
C GLY A 177 23.21 -14.84 -4.67
N SER A 178 22.50 -14.09 -5.51
CA SER A 178 22.63 -12.63 -5.57
C SER A 178 21.89 -12.03 -4.38
N LYS A 179 22.63 -11.46 -3.43
CA LYS A 179 22.08 -10.32 -2.67
C LYS A 179 21.55 -9.35 -3.71
N SER A 180 20.25 -9.06 -3.66
CA SER A 180 19.68 -7.96 -4.42
C SER A 180 20.29 -6.69 -3.85
N THR A 181 21.38 -6.20 -4.43
CA THR A 181 21.66 -4.77 -4.43
C THR A 181 20.57 -4.16 -5.30
N TYR A 182 19.48 -3.80 -4.65
CA TYR A 182 18.46 -2.98 -5.28
C TYR A 182 19.08 -1.62 -5.56
N VAL A 183 19.45 -1.43 -6.82
CA VAL A 183 19.35 -0.12 -7.45
C VAL A 183 17.87 0.02 -7.80
N PRO A 184 17.16 1.05 -7.30
CA PRO A 184 15.75 1.20 -7.62
C PRO A 184 15.54 1.16 -9.13
N PRO A 185 14.64 0.32 -9.65
CA PRO A 185 14.21 0.41 -11.02
C PRO A 185 13.59 1.80 -11.18
N VAL A 186 14.12 2.52 -12.15
CA VAL A 186 13.49 3.69 -12.73
C VAL A 186 12.08 3.25 -13.13
N ILE A 187 11.10 3.63 -12.31
CA ILE A 187 9.72 3.78 -12.74
C ILE A 187 9.82 4.52 -14.08
N PRO A 188 9.27 4.04 -15.21
CA PRO A 188 9.14 4.86 -16.39
C PRO A 188 8.46 6.12 -15.90
N LYS A 189 9.23 7.21 -15.83
CA LYS A 189 8.74 8.53 -15.51
C LYS A 189 7.51 8.66 -16.40
N PRO A 190 6.30 8.93 -15.87
CA PRO A 190 5.24 9.42 -16.74
C PRO A 190 5.93 10.50 -17.56
N GLU A 191 5.87 10.38 -18.91
CA GLU A 191 6.60 11.26 -19.83
C GLU A 191 6.68 12.62 -19.20
N PRO A 192 7.89 13.18 -18.95
CA PRO A 192 8.00 14.39 -18.17
C PRO A 192 7.03 15.38 -18.78
N LYS A 193 5.94 15.67 -18.05
CA LYS A 193 5.15 16.86 -18.35
C LYS A 193 6.20 17.95 -18.42
N PRO A 194 6.27 18.70 -19.53
CA PRO A 194 7.31 19.69 -19.73
C PRO A 194 7.45 20.47 -18.42
N PRO A 195 8.67 20.61 -17.86
CA PRO A 195 8.84 21.24 -16.56
C PRO A 195 8.06 22.54 -16.56
N VAL A 196 7.14 22.70 -15.62
CA VAL A 196 6.40 23.95 -15.46
C VAL A 196 7.45 24.98 -15.06
N VAL A 197 7.98 25.67 -16.07
CA VAL A 197 8.91 26.77 -15.88
C VAL A 197 8.10 27.87 -15.22
N ILE A 198 8.36 28.09 -13.93
CA ILE A 198 7.83 29.26 -13.25
C ILE A 198 8.33 30.47 -14.04
N PRO A 199 7.43 31.29 -14.63
CA PRO A 199 7.86 32.42 -15.43
C PRO A 199 8.70 33.34 -14.54
N VAL A 200 9.95 33.60 -14.91
CA VAL A 200 10.91 34.33 -14.06
C VAL A 200 10.46 35.78 -13.79
N ASP A 201 9.53 36.28 -14.59
CA ASP A 201 8.88 37.59 -14.49
C ASP A 201 7.80 37.68 -13.40
N ILE A 202 7.58 36.62 -12.60
CA ILE A 202 6.59 36.70 -11.50
C ILE A 202 7.17 37.24 -10.19
N ILE A 203 8.49 37.35 -10.05
CA ILE A 203 9.10 37.96 -8.87
C ILE A 203 8.70 39.45 -8.82
N GLY A 204 8.15 39.87 -7.69
CA GLY A 204 7.60 41.21 -7.48
C GLY A 204 6.12 41.36 -7.84
N LYS A 205 5.47 40.34 -8.42
CA LYS A 205 4.02 40.39 -8.70
C LYS A 205 3.21 40.14 -7.42
N GLN A 206 2.08 40.82 -7.31
CA GLN A 206 1.10 40.59 -6.26
C GLN A 206 0.23 39.39 -6.60
N VAL A 207 -0.04 38.59 -5.58
CA VAL A 207 -0.84 37.39 -5.67
C VAL A 207 -1.81 37.30 -4.50
N LYS A 208 -2.98 36.71 -4.75
CA LYS A 208 -3.99 36.41 -3.75
C LYS A 208 -4.00 34.92 -3.49
N HIS A 209 -3.77 34.52 -2.25
CA HIS A 209 -3.89 33.15 -1.80
C HIS A 209 -5.19 32.94 -1.01
N LYS A 210 -5.90 31.83 -1.29
CA LYS A 210 -7.20 31.50 -0.66
C LYS A 210 -7.19 31.54 0.87
N ALA A 211 -6.09 31.11 1.49
CA ALA A 211 -5.96 31.05 2.95
C ALA A 211 -5.13 32.19 3.57
N PHE A 212 -4.24 32.82 2.79
CA PHE A 212 -3.22 33.73 3.31
C PHE A 212 -3.41 35.19 2.88
N GLY A 213 -4.40 35.45 2.01
CA GLY A 213 -4.71 36.79 1.55
C GLY A 213 -3.74 37.28 0.48
N ILE A 214 -3.53 38.58 0.41
CA ILE A 214 -2.68 39.23 -0.58
C ILE A 214 -1.22 39.16 -0.13
N GLY A 215 -0.32 38.88 -1.06
CA GLY A 215 1.11 38.86 -0.84
C GLY A 215 1.91 39.11 -2.11
N THR A 216 3.21 39.34 -1.96
CA THR A 216 4.13 39.61 -3.07
C THR A 216 5.12 38.47 -3.20
N ILE A 217 5.34 37.99 -4.43
CA ILE A 217 6.34 36.95 -4.68
C ILE A 217 7.74 37.57 -4.54
N THR A 218 8.55 37.08 -3.61
CA THR A 218 9.87 37.63 -3.29
C THR A 218 11.01 36.82 -3.88
N ALA A 219 10.82 35.51 -4.06
CA ALA A 219 11.83 34.64 -4.67
C ALA A 219 11.19 33.42 -5.33
N ILE A 220 11.92 32.86 -6.30
CA ILE A 220 11.63 31.56 -6.90
C ILE A 220 12.77 30.62 -6.52
N GLU A 221 12.45 29.50 -5.89
CA GLU A 221 13.42 28.50 -5.43
C GLU A 221 13.04 27.14 -6.02
N GLY A 222 13.60 26.82 -7.18
CA GLY A 222 13.29 25.58 -7.89
C GLY A 222 11.83 25.58 -8.39
N THR A 223 11.01 24.68 -7.84
CA THR A 223 9.56 24.53 -8.14
C THR A 223 8.66 25.28 -7.17
N SER A 224 9.25 25.91 -6.16
CA SER A 224 8.54 26.68 -5.13
C SER A 224 8.68 28.19 -5.35
N ILE A 225 7.67 28.93 -4.92
CA ILE A 225 7.73 30.38 -4.75
C ILE A 225 7.73 30.75 -3.27
N ALA A 226 8.50 31.77 -2.93
CA ALA A 226 8.40 32.47 -1.65
C ALA A 226 7.49 33.69 -1.84
N VAL A 227 6.42 33.75 -1.04
CA VAL A 227 5.45 34.85 -1.08
C VAL A 227 5.41 35.49 0.30
N ASP A 228 5.63 36.80 0.36
CA ASP A 228 5.45 37.56 1.57
C ASP A 228 4.02 38.09 1.63
N PHE A 229 3.20 37.54 2.53
CA PHE A 229 1.80 37.92 2.69
C PHE A 229 1.64 38.99 3.76
N ASP A 230 0.81 40.00 3.46
CA ASP A 230 0.60 41.16 4.33
C ASP A 230 0.18 40.78 5.77
N LYS A 231 -0.54 39.66 5.92
CA LYS A 231 -1.11 39.22 7.21
C LYS A 231 -0.34 38.11 7.91
N VAL A 232 0.41 37.29 7.17
CA VAL A 232 1.01 36.05 7.71
C VAL A 232 2.51 35.93 7.45
N GLY A 233 3.11 36.94 6.81
CA GLY A 233 4.53 37.01 6.49
C GLY A 233 4.96 36.02 5.41
N LEU A 234 6.28 35.80 5.34
CA LEU A 234 6.91 34.96 4.32
C LEU A 234 6.47 33.50 4.41
N LYS A 235 5.94 32.98 3.30
CA LYS A 235 5.57 31.57 3.13
C LYS A 235 6.13 31.03 1.84
N LYS A 236 6.78 29.87 1.95
CA LYS A 236 7.22 29.07 0.81
C LYS A 236 6.12 28.10 0.41
N MET A 237 5.81 28.03 -0.87
CA MET A 237 4.79 27.12 -1.40
C MET A 237 5.16 26.61 -2.79
N GLU A 238 4.77 25.37 -3.08
CA GLU A 238 4.95 24.74 -4.38
C GLU A 238 4.06 25.43 -5.43
N TYR A 239 4.67 26.01 -6.46
CA TYR A 239 3.98 26.85 -7.44
C TYR A 239 2.95 26.05 -8.23
N GLU A 240 3.34 24.89 -8.76
CA GLU A 240 2.48 24.02 -9.56
C GLU A 240 1.26 23.55 -8.74
N PHE A 241 1.47 23.13 -7.49
CA PHE A 241 0.38 22.74 -6.60
C PHE A 241 -0.59 23.90 -6.33
N CYS A 242 -0.07 25.09 -6.09
CA CYS A 242 -0.88 26.29 -5.87
C CYS A 242 -1.68 26.69 -7.11
N MET A 243 -1.13 26.53 -8.32
CA MET A 243 -1.83 26.82 -9.58
C MET A 243 -2.85 25.74 -9.94
N GLU A 244 -2.50 24.45 -9.85
CA GLU A 244 -3.41 23.33 -10.14
C GLU A 244 -4.63 23.29 -9.20
N LYS A 245 -4.42 23.54 -7.90
CA LYS A 245 -5.50 23.60 -6.91
C LYS A 245 -6.21 24.96 -6.88
N LYS A 246 -5.84 25.88 -7.79
CA LYS A 246 -6.37 27.25 -7.86
C LYS A 246 -6.33 27.94 -6.50
N MET A 247 -5.24 27.76 -5.77
CA MET A 247 -5.04 28.33 -4.43
C MET A 247 -4.43 29.72 -4.48
N LEU A 248 -3.77 30.05 -5.59
CA LEU A 248 -3.03 31.29 -5.81
C LEU A 248 -3.47 31.92 -7.14
N GLU A 249 -3.81 33.20 -7.11
CA GLU A 249 -4.26 33.99 -8.27
C GLU A 249 -3.41 35.25 -8.39
N PHE A 250 -2.99 35.62 -9.60
CA PHE A 250 -2.26 36.87 -9.84
C PHE A 250 -3.22 38.07 -9.86
N ILE A 251 -2.82 39.18 -9.24
CA ILE A 251 -3.55 40.45 -9.22
C ILE A 251 -2.87 41.43 -10.16
#